data_AF-A0A7X4CYW3-F1
#
_entry.id   AF-A0A7X4CYW3-F1
#
_cell.length_a   1.000
_cell.length_b   1.000
_cell.length_c   1.000
_cell.angle_alpha   90.00
_cell.angle_beta   90.00
_cell.angle_gamma   90.00
#
_symmetry.space_group_name_H-M   'P 1'
#
loop_
_entity.id
_entity.type
_entity.pdbx_description
1 polymer ?
#
loop_
_entity_poly.entity_id
_entity_poly.type
_entity_poly.pdbx_seq_one_letter_code
_entity_poly.pdbx_strand_id
1 'polypeptide(L)'
;SYAMMNPGGEAELTAAVREAVNRLVADATAEAGIAAEDILNATFVGNPIMHHLLLGIDPVELGGAPFALATNRAQTLWASEIGLAVNPDARVYFLPCIAGHVGADAAGVILSETPYLSDETVLIVDVGTNAEIVLGNRERILAASSPTGPAFEGAQIICGQRAAPGAIERVRIDPETLEARIKVIGCDLWSDEPGFEEAAGETGVTGICGSGIIEALAEMYLAGLIRPDGTIDGGLGGRTDRLQAEDRTFSYRLYKAGERDIRIYQVDVRAIQLAKAALYAGARLLMDRMGIAAPERIVLAGAFGTHIEPKYAMILGMIPDCALDKVASAGNAAGTGARIALLNQAARDEIEQVVRGIEKVETAVEPEFQRHFVDAMALPHATADYPHLSRQVTLPARLADDGAAAESAGRRGRRRRR
;
A
#
# COMPACT_ATOMS: atom_id res chain seq x y z
N SER A 1 -4.18 7.05 19.86
CA SER A 1 -5.21 8.05 20.22
C SER A 1 -6.26 7.53 21.19
N TYR A 2 -7.04 6.49 20.86
CA TYR A 2 -8.10 6.01 21.76
C TYR A 2 -7.61 5.66 23.17
N ALA A 3 -6.57 4.82 23.29
CA ALA A 3 -5.95 4.49 24.57
C ALA A 3 -5.38 5.69 25.34
N MET A 4 -4.89 6.72 24.63
CA MET A 4 -4.37 7.95 25.26
C MET A 4 -5.49 8.84 25.82
N MET A 5 -6.66 8.82 25.21
CA MET A 5 -7.78 9.70 25.55
C MET A 5 -8.75 9.07 26.56
N ASN A 6 -8.73 7.75 26.71
CA ASN A 6 -9.66 7.01 27.55
C ASN A 6 -8.86 6.14 28.54
N PRO A 7 -8.89 6.44 29.84
CA PRO A 7 -8.29 5.58 30.85
C PRO A 7 -8.84 4.16 30.76
N GLY A 8 -7.96 3.15 30.61
CA GLY A 8 -8.36 1.75 30.40
C GLY A 8 -8.63 1.38 28.94
N GLY A 9 -8.50 2.32 28.00
CA GLY A 9 -8.74 2.07 26.58
C GLY A 9 -7.76 1.07 25.97
N GLU A 10 -6.55 0.94 26.52
CA GLU A 10 -5.57 -0.11 26.17
C GLU A 10 -6.09 -1.51 26.51
N ALA A 11 -6.77 -1.67 27.64
CA ALA A 11 -7.36 -2.94 28.07
C ALA A 11 -8.58 -3.30 27.20
N GLU A 12 -9.41 -2.30 26.85
CA GLU A 12 -10.53 -2.48 25.93
C GLU A 12 -10.07 -2.93 24.53
N LEU A 13 -9.04 -2.28 23.99
CA LEU A 13 -8.46 -2.65 22.69
C LEU A 13 -7.81 -4.03 22.72
N THR A 14 -7.13 -4.38 23.82
CA THR A 14 -6.56 -5.71 24.07
C THR A 14 -7.66 -6.78 24.08
N ALA A 15 -8.76 -6.53 24.78
CA ALA A 15 -9.90 -7.43 24.82
C ALA A 15 -10.52 -7.60 23.42
N ALA A 16 -10.70 -6.50 22.69
CA ALA A 16 -11.29 -6.52 21.35
C ALA A 16 -10.45 -7.33 20.35
N VAL A 17 -9.11 -7.18 20.36
CA VAL A 17 -8.24 -7.96 19.45
C VAL A 17 -8.21 -9.44 19.81
N ARG A 18 -8.15 -9.78 21.11
CA ARG A 18 -8.18 -11.18 21.57
C ARG A 18 -9.51 -11.86 21.26
N GLU A 19 -10.63 -11.15 21.43
CA GLU A 19 -11.94 -11.64 21.06
C GLU A 19 -12.04 -11.91 19.55
N ALA A 20 -11.54 -10.98 18.73
CA ALA A 20 -11.51 -11.15 17.28
C ALA A 20 -10.66 -12.37 16.86
N VAL A 21 -9.48 -12.55 17.45
CA VAL A 21 -8.63 -13.72 17.20
C VAL A 21 -9.32 -15.01 17.62
N ASN A 22 -9.98 -15.05 18.78
CA ASN A 22 -10.70 -16.23 19.25
C ASN A 22 -11.89 -16.59 18.35
N ARG A 23 -12.60 -15.59 17.80
CA ARG A 23 -13.63 -15.83 16.79
C ARG A 23 -13.03 -16.45 15.52
N LEU A 24 -11.90 -15.92 15.03
CA LEU A 24 -11.21 -16.48 13.86
C LEU A 24 -10.74 -17.93 14.09
N VAL A 25 -10.28 -18.25 15.31
CA VAL A 25 -9.94 -19.64 15.68
C VAL A 25 -11.19 -20.53 15.63
N ALA A 26 -12.31 -20.09 16.21
CA ALA A 26 -13.55 -20.84 16.20
C ALA A 26 -14.09 -21.08 14.78
N ASP A 27 -14.04 -20.05 13.92
CA ASP A 27 -14.46 -20.16 12.53
C ASP A 27 -13.56 -21.14 11.77
N ALA A 28 -12.23 -21.04 11.93
CA ALA A 28 -11.27 -21.91 11.26
C ALA A 28 -11.35 -23.37 11.72
N THR A 29 -11.58 -23.65 13.01
CA THR A 29 -11.73 -25.01 13.52
C THR A 29 -13.05 -25.63 13.09
N ALA A 30 -14.13 -24.84 13.03
CA ALA A 30 -15.42 -25.27 12.50
C ALA A 30 -15.32 -25.62 11.00
N GLU A 31 -14.65 -24.79 10.20
CA GLU A 31 -14.42 -25.06 8.77
C GLU A 31 -13.56 -26.32 8.57
N ALA A 32 -12.53 -26.51 9.40
CA ALA A 32 -11.65 -27.68 9.33
C ALA A 32 -12.25 -28.96 9.94
N GLY A 33 -13.35 -28.87 10.71
CA GLY A 33 -13.96 -30.00 11.38
C GLY A 33 -13.11 -30.60 12.51
N ILE A 34 -12.30 -29.78 13.20
CA ILE A 34 -11.44 -30.18 14.33
C ILE A 34 -11.84 -29.46 15.62
N ALA A 35 -11.37 -29.95 16.77
CA ALA A 35 -11.56 -29.26 18.03
C ALA A 35 -10.50 -28.14 18.20
N ALA A 36 -10.82 -27.05 18.90
CA ALA A 36 -9.84 -26.00 19.16
C ALA A 36 -8.67 -26.49 20.04
N GLU A 37 -8.94 -27.50 20.87
CA GLU A 37 -7.97 -28.20 21.70
C GLU A 37 -6.97 -29.06 20.90
N ASP A 38 -7.23 -29.29 19.60
CA ASP A 38 -6.28 -29.95 18.70
C ASP A 38 -5.17 -28.99 18.23
N ILE A 39 -5.34 -27.67 18.42
CA ILE A 39 -4.33 -26.66 18.07
C ILE A 39 -3.29 -26.57 19.20
N LEU A 40 -2.08 -27.06 18.93
CA LEU A 40 -0.96 -27.07 19.89
C LEU A 40 0.07 -25.96 19.67
N ASN A 41 0.07 -25.31 18.51
CA ASN A 41 1.00 -24.24 18.19
C ASN A 41 0.30 -23.16 17.35
N ALA A 42 0.61 -21.90 17.64
CA ALA A 42 0.22 -20.75 16.84
C ALA A 42 1.41 -19.81 16.63
N THR A 43 1.41 -19.09 15.51
CA THR A 43 2.39 -18.04 15.22
C THR A 43 1.65 -16.77 14.82
N PHE A 44 2.04 -15.65 15.41
CA PHE A 44 1.48 -14.34 15.13
C PHE A 44 2.53 -13.39 14.57
N VAL A 45 2.07 -12.56 13.64
CA VAL A 45 2.77 -11.42 13.08
C VAL A 45 1.80 -10.24 13.07
N GLY A 46 2.34 -9.03 13.05
CA GLY A 46 1.54 -7.81 12.99
C GLY A 46 2.38 -6.59 13.25
N ASN A 47 1.85 -5.43 12.88
CA ASN A 47 2.48 -4.16 13.16
C ASN A 47 2.64 -3.96 14.69
N PRO A 48 3.50 -3.04 15.14
CA PRO A 48 3.81 -2.87 16.56
C PRO A 48 2.59 -2.65 17.46
N ILE A 49 1.56 -1.94 16.96
CA ILE A 49 0.33 -1.69 17.73
C ILE A 49 -0.43 -2.99 17.94
N MET A 50 -0.67 -3.76 16.88
CA MET A 50 -1.38 -5.05 16.96
C MET A 50 -0.59 -6.08 17.77
N HIS A 51 0.73 -6.10 17.62
CA HIS A 51 1.64 -6.94 18.38
C HIS A 51 1.51 -6.66 19.89
N HIS A 52 1.62 -5.40 20.31
CA HIS A 52 1.54 -5.01 21.71
C HIS A 52 0.15 -5.26 22.30
N LEU A 53 -0.92 -4.88 21.58
CA LEU A 53 -2.29 -5.11 22.03
C LEU A 53 -2.59 -6.60 22.23
N LEU A 54 -2.18 -7.47 21.31
CA LEU A 54 -2.44 -8.90 21.45
C LEU A 54 -1.69 -9.49 22.67
N LEU A 55 -0.47 -9.04 22.92
CA LEU A 55 0.32 -9.38 24.12
C LEU A 55 -0.21 -8.74 25.41
N GLY A 56 -1.15 -7.79 25.33
CA GLY A 56 -1.64 -7.03 26.49
C GLY A 56 -0.64 -5.99 27.01
N ILE A 57 0.26 -5.53 26.13
CA ILE A 57 1.21 -4.46 26.41
C ILE A 57 0.59 -3.14 25.97
N ASP A 58 0.67 -2.11 26.81
CA ASP A 58 0.18 -0.77 26.49
C ASP A 58 0.92 -0.17 25.28
N PRO A 59 0.22 0.17 24.17
CA PRO A 59 0.83 0.75 22.98
C PRO A 59 0.98 2.28 23.03
N VAL A 60 0.64 2.97 24.12
CA VAL A 60 0.67 4.45 24.21
C VAL A 60 2.01 5.04 23.78
N GLU A 61 3.13 4.46 24.20
CA GLU A 61 4.48 4.93 23.86
C GLU A 61 4.84 4.78 22.36
N LEU A 62 4.06 4.03 21.58
CA LEU A 62 4.19 3.94 20.13
C LEU A 62 3.50 5.10 19.40
N GLY A 63 2.65 5.87 20.08
CA GLY A 63 1.96 7.01 19.48
C GLY A 63 2.70 8.35 19.59
N GLY A 64 3.86 8.39 20.26
CA GLY A 64 4.67 9.60 20.43
C GLY A 64 6.14 9.32 20.20
N ALA A 65 6.86 10.28 19.62
CA ALA A 65 8.31 10.16 19.43
C ALA A 65 9.00 9.92 20.79
N PRO A 66 9.92 8.93 20.91
CA PRO A 66 10.64 8.25 19.82
C PRO A 66 10.01 6.92 19.36
N PHE A 67 8.71 6.73 19.53
CA PHE A 67 7.95 5.53 19.10
C PHE A 67 8.49 4.26 19.76
N ALA A 68 8.57 4.28 21.09
CA ALA A 68 9.33 3.31 21.86
C ALA A 68 8.62 1.96 21.97
N LEU A 69 9.27 0.90 21.47
CA LEU A 69 8.84 -0.48 21.69
C LEU A 69 9.17 -0.93 23.12
N ALA A 70 8.17 -1.37 23.88
CA ALA A 70 8.39 -2.09 25.13
C ALA A 70 9.22 -3.39 24.95
N THR A 71 9.02 -4.09 23.83
CA THR A 71 9.85 -5.22 23.40
C THR A 71 9.94 -5.24 21.88
N ASN A 72 11.13 -5.59 21.38
CA ASN A 72 11.40 -5.83 19.97
C ASN A 72 11.94 -7.26 19.73
N ARG A 73 11.94 -8.10 20.75
CA ARG A 73 12.38 -9.50 20.66
C ARG A 73 11.20 -10.39 20.35
N ALA A 74 11.45 -11.54 19.73
CA ALA A 74 10.45 -12.58 19.60
C ALA A 74 9.94 -13.01 20.98
N GLN A 75 8.65 -13.37 21.04
CA GLN A 75 8.01 -13.84 22.27
C GLN A 75 7.54 -15.28 22.08
N THR A 76 7.79 -16.11 23.09
CA THR A 76 7.19 -17.45 23.19
C THR A 76 6.46 -17.54 24.51
N LEU A 77 5.16 -17.81 24.43
CA LEU A 77 4.26 -17.85 25.57
C LEU A 77 3.29 -19.03 25.46
N TRP A 78 2.61 -19.34 26.55
CA TRP A 78 1.45 -20.22 26.55
C TRP A 78 0.24 -19.49 25.97
N ALA A 79 -0.64 -20.22 25.27
CA ALA A 79 -1.90 -19.68 24.76
C ALA A 79 -2.76 -19.04 25.87
N SER A 80 -2.72 -19.61 27.08
CA SER A 80 -3.44 -19.10 28.27
C SER A 80 -2.99 -17.71 28.72
N GLU A 81 -1.75 -17.29 28.45
CA GLU A 81 -1.23 -15.96 28.82
C GLU A 81 -1.89 -14.83 28.00
N ILE A 82 -2.34 -15.15 26.78
CA ILE A 82 -3.07 -14.21 25.92
C ILE A 82 -4.56 -14.53 25.82
N GLY A 83 -5.06 -15.50 26.58
CA GLY A 83 -6.46 -15.92 26.52
C GLY A 83 -6.87 -16.47 25.15
N LEU A 84 -5.94 -17.09 24.42
CA LEU A 84 -6.24 -17.75 23.15
C LEU A 84 -7.01 -19.06 23.43
N ALA A 85 -8.21 -19.17 22.85
CA ALA A 85 -9.14 -20.28 23.05
C ALA A 85 -8.76 -21.51 22.21
N VAL A 86 -7.60 -22.08 22.52
CA VAL A 86 -7.06 -23.33 21.94
C VAL A 86 -6.64 -24.26 23.08
N ASN A 87 -5.86 -25.30 22.81
CA ASN A 87 -5.29 -26.13 23.87
C ASN A 87 -4.58 -25.27 24.93
N PRO A 88 -4.84 -25.46 26.23
CA PRO A 88 -4.24 -24.64 27.29
C PRO A 88 -2.70 -24.77 27.35
N ASP A 89 -2.14 -25.89 26.89
CA ASP A 89 -0.70 -26.14 26.80
C ASP A 89 -0.12 -25.75 25.42
N ALA A 90 -0.92 -25.13 24.55
CA ALA A 90 -0.43 -24.67 23.25
C ALA A 90 0.63 -23.57 23.39
N ARG A 91 1.60 -23.58 22.49
CA ARG A 91 2.62 -22.53 22.36
C ARG A 91 2.22 -21.48 21.35
N VAL A 92 2.43 -20.24 21.72
CA VAL A 92 2.25 -19.09 20.84
C VAL A 92 3.60 -18.42 20.64
N TYR A 93 3.98 -18.28 19.37
CA TYR A 93 5.20 -17.57 18.96
C TYR A 93 4.84 -16.25 18.27
N PHE A 94 5.51 -15.17 18.66
CA PHE A 94 5.47 -13.89 17.96
C PHE A 94 6.83 -13.59 17.36
N LEU A 95 6.85 -13.21 16.09
CA LEU A 95 8.07 -12.73 15.44
C LEU A 95 8.52 -11.40 16.08
N PRO A 96 9.83 -11.06 16.00
CA PRO A 96 10.34 -9.81 16.55
C PRO A 96 9.87 -8.59 15.74
N CYS A 97 9.62 -7.47 16.44
CA CYS A 97 9.44 -6.16 15.80
C CYS A 97 10.79 -5.52 15.42
N ILE A 98 10.82 -4.76 14.33
CA ILE A 98 12.03 -4.11 13.81
C ILE A 98 12.18 -2.69 14.41
N ALA A 99 11.08 -1.92 14.43
CA ALA A 99 11.04 -0.54 14.92
C ALA A 99 9.63 -0.16 15.40
N GLY A 100 9.45 1.05 15.96
CA GLY A 100 8.17 1.54 16.48
C GLY A 100 7.03 1.55 15.45
N HIS A 101 7.37 1.67 14.16
CA HIS A 101 6.43 1.61 13.04
C HIS A 101 6.66 0.42 12.10
N VAL A 102 7.65 -0.44 12.36
CA VAL A 102 7.97 -1.59 11.50
C VAL A 102 7.91 -2.87 12.35
N GLY A 103 6.86 -3.65 12.16
CA GLY A 103 6.47 -4.72 13.08
C GLY A 103 6.96 -6.12 12.72
N ALA A 104 6.35 -7.07 13.39
CA ALA A 104 6.56 -8.50 13.19
C ALA A 104 5.97 -9.00 11.86
N ASP A 105 5.00 -8.27 11.29
CA ASP A 105 4.52 -8.44 9.92
C ASP A 105 5.63 -8.21 8.89
N ALA A 106 6.37 -7.10 8.97
CA ALA A 106 7.52 -6.86 8.11
C ALA A 106 8.62 -7.92 8.29
N ALA A 107 8.84 -8.40 9.52
CA ALA A 107 9.74 -9.54 9.76
C ALA A 107 9.23 -10.82 9.07
N GLY A 108 7.91 -11.07 9.09
CA GLY A 108 7.29 -12.15 8.34
C GLY A 108 7.50 -12.02 6.83
N VAL A 109 7.33 -10.82 6.28
CA VAL A 109 7.61 -10.53 4.86
C VAL A 109 9.08 -10.81 4.52
N ILE A 110 10.02 -10.37 5.36
CA ILE A 110 11.45 -10.62 5.17
C ILE A 110 11.77 -12.12 5.20
N LEU A 111 11.13 -12.87 6.10
CA LEU A 111 11.31 -14.33 6.18
C LEU A 111 10.73 -15.05 4.95
N SER A 112 9.64 -14.54 4.38
CA SER A 112 9.04 -15.07 3.15
C SER A 112 9.90 -14.79 1.92
N GLU A 113 10.32 -13.55 1.75
CA GLU A 113 10.96 -13.08 0.52
C GLU A 113 12.49 -13.21 0.53
N THR A 114 13.08 -13.42 1.72
CA THR A 114 14.51 -13.71 1.92
C THR A 114 15.49 -12.74 1.23
N PRO A 115 15.31 -11.40 1.32
CA PRO A 115 16.19 -10.45 0.63
C PRO A 115 17.66 -10.59 1.06
N TYR A 116 17.93 -11.06 2.29
CA TYR A 116 19.26 -11.34 2.83
C TYR A 116 19.99 -12.54 2.21
N LEU A 117 19.35 -13.27 1.30
CA LEU A 117 19.99 -14.33 0.51
C LEU A 117 20.22 -13.92 -0.95
N SER A 118 19.77 -12.73 -1.35
CA SER A 118 19.82 -12.25 -2.73
C SER A 118 21.13 -11.54 -3.04
N ASP A 119 21.67 -11.77 -4.24
CA ASP A 119 22.73 -10.94 -4.85
C ASP A 119 22.15 -9.62 -5.39
N GLU A 120 20.94 -9.67 -5.94
CA GLU A 120 20.20 -8.51 -6.46
C GLU A 120 19.69 -7.66 -5.29
N THR A 121 19.67 -6.33 -5.47
CA THR A 121 19.01 -5.42 -4.54
C THR A 121 17.50 -5.45 -4.76
N VAL A 122 16.77 -5.95 -3.75
CA VAL A 122 15.32 -6.16 -3.80
C VAL A 122 14.63 -5.07 -2.98
N LEU A 123 13.67 -4.37 -3.60
CA LEU A 123 12.71 -3.50 -2.93
C LEU A 123 11.42 -4.29 -2.68
N ILE A 124 11.10 -4.55 -1.43
CA ILE A 124 9.83 -5.15 -1.03
C ILE A 124 8.95 -4.06 -0.45
N VAL A 125 7.71 -4.01 -0.91
CA VAL A 125 6.71 -3.03 -0.49
C VAL A 125 5.46 -3.78 -0.04
N ASP A 126 5.22 -3.87 1.25
CA ASP A 126 3.95 -4.36 1.79
C ASP A 126 2.93 -3.23 1.75
N VAL A 127 1.92 -3.36 0.89
CA VAL A 127 0.93 -2.29 0.69
C VAL A 127 -0.28 -2.55 1.59
N GLY A 128 -0.42 -1.70 2.62
CA GLY A 128 -1.61 -1.57 3.43
C GLY A 128 -1.90 -0.11 3.78
N THR A 129 -2.66 0.08 4.87
CA THR A 129 -2.95 1.41 5.43
C THR A 129 -1.67 2.17 5.80
N ASN A 130 -0.68 1.45 6.32
CA ASN A 130 0.71 1.86 6.26
C ASN A 130 1.40 0.97 5.25
N ALA A 131 2.49 1.45 4.68
CA ALA A 131 3.34 0.63 3.85
C ALA A 131 4.68 0.39 4.53
N GLU A 132 4.97 -0.87 4.83
CA GLU A 132 6.28 -1.32 5.25
C GLU A 132 7.15 -1.54 4.01
N ILE A 133 8.29 -0.86 3.99
CA ILE A 133 9.22 -0.85 2.86
C ILE A 133 10.52 -1.46 3.35
N VAL A 134 10.98 -2.50 2.64
CA VAL A 134 12.26 -3.15 2.90
C VAL A 134 13.10 -3.06 1.63
N LEU A 135 14.33 -2.57 1.76
CA LEU A 135 15.30 -2.53 0.66
C LEU A 135 16.55 -3.27 1.09
N GLY A 136 16.93 -4.32 0.37
CA GLY A 136 18.12 -5.06 0.77
C GLY A 136 18.58 -6.15 -0.17
N ASN A 137 19.72 -6.72 0.19
CA ASN A 137 20.36 -7.87 -0.40
C ASN A 137 21.12 -8.63 0.71
N ARG A 138 21.98 -9.60 0.36
CA ARG A 138 22.79 -10.35 1.33
C ARG A 138 23.78 -9.53 2.15
N GLU A 139 24.09 -8.31 1.75
CA GLU A 139 25.09 -7.47 2.40
C GLU A 139 24.47 -6.50 3.41
N ARG A 140 23.28 -5.96 3.10
CA ARG A 140 22.61 -4.96 3.94
C ARG A 140 21.10 -4.97 3.70
N ILE A 141 20.35 -4.77 4.78
CA ILE A 141 18.90 -4.56 4.74
C ILE A 141 18.55 -3.25 5.46
N LEU A 142 17.73 -2.45 4.80
CA LEU A 142 17.11 -1.25 5.33
C LEU A 142 15.59 -1.48 5.44
N ALA A 143 14.96 -0.91 6.46
CA ALA A 143 13.51 -0.93 6.60
C ALA A 143 12.96 0.42 7.05
N ALA A 144 11.79 0.78 6.52
CA ALA A 144 11.02 1.96 6.88
C ALA A 144 9.52 1.62 6.87
N SER A 145 8.73 2.45 7.54
CA SER A 145 7.27 2.49 7.36
C SER A 145 6.88 3.86 6.81
N SER A 146 5.89 3.88 5.93
CA SER A 146 5.39 5.10 5.29
C SER A 146 3.87 5.22 5.48
N PRO A 147 3.36 6.41 5.86
CA PRO A 147 1.93 6.61 6.10
C PRO A 147 1.17 6.82 4.78
N THR A 148 0.87 5.73 4.09
CA THR A 148 0.12 5.74 2.82
C THR A 148 -1.35 6.07 3.00
N GLY A 149 -1.93 5.78 4.16
CA GLY A 149 -3.37 5.89 4.39
C GLY A 149 -4.16 4.82 3.63
N PRO A 150 -5.47 4.72 3.88
CA PRO A 150 -6.26 3.58 3.40
C PRO A 150 -6.83 3.81 1.97
N ALA A 151 -6.34 4.81 1.24
CA ALA A 151 -6.84 5.18 -0.09
C ALA A 151 -6.75 4.01 -1.10
N PHE A 152 -5.66 3.24 -1.03
CA PHE A 152 -5.47 2.06 -1.85
C PHE A 152 -6.41 0.91 -1.49
N GLU A 153 -7.00 0.90 -0.30
CA GLU A 153 -7.98 -0.13 0.11
C GLU A 153 -9.42 0.23 -0.32
N GLY A 154 -9.58 1.31 -1.09
CA GLY A 154 -10.88 1.86 -1.49
C GLY A 154 -11.56 2.68 -0.38
N ALA A 155 -10.95 2.80 0.80
CA ALA A 155 -11.41 3.72 1.81
C ALA A 155 -11.07 5.16 1.41
N GLN A 156 -11.89 6.13 1.80
CA GLN A 156 -11.72 7.55 1.44
C GLN A 156 -11.82 7.87 -0.06
N ILE A 157 -12.28 6.92 -0.87
CA ILE A 157 -12.67 7.12 -2.27
C ILE A 157 -14.20 7.17 -2.32
N ILE A 158 -14.79 8.17 -3.00
CA ILE A 158 -16.25 8.44 -2.95
C ILE A 158 -17.08 7.23 -3.40
N CYS A 159 -16.70 6.60 -4.50
CA CYS A 159 -17.32 5.37 -4.99
C CYS A 159 -16.53 4.11 -4.58
N GLY A 160 -15.59 4.26 -3.65
CA GLY A 160 -14.68 3.19 -3.24
C GLY A 160 -15.32 2.15 -2.36
N GLN A 161 -14.86 0.91 -2.49
CA GLN A 161 -15.24 -0.21 -1.64
C GLN A 161 -14.11 -1.23 -1.53
N ARG A 162 -14.24 -2.17 -0.59
CA ARG A 162 -13.35 -3.33 -0.53
C ARG A 162 -13.56 -4.24 -1.75
N ALA A 163 -12.55 -5.03 -2.07
CA ALA A 163 -12.64 -6.06 -3.11
C ALA A 163 -13.71 -7.09 -2.74
N ALA A 164 -14.81 -7.11 -3.50
CA ALA A 164 -15.94 -8.00 -3.36
C ALA A 164 -16.66 -8.10 -4.72
N PRO A 165 -17.48 -9.15 -4.97
CA PRO A 165 -18.26 -9.25 -6.20
C PRO A 165 -18.99 -7.95 -6.55
N GLY A 166 -18.92 -7.57 -7.83
CA GLY A 166 -19.47 -6.31 -8.34
C GLY A 166 -18.59 -5.06 -8.17
N ALA A 167 -17.47 -5.13 -7.44
CA ALA A 167 -16.49 -4.05 -7.41
C ALA A 167 -15.70 -4.01 -8.73
N ILE A 168 -15.53 -2.82 -9.31
CA ILE A 168 -14.64 -2.59 -10.46
C ILE A 168 -13.20 -2.89 -10.04
N GLU A 169 -12.57 -3.86 -10.71
CA GLU A 169 -11.18 -4.26 -10.48
C GLU A 169 -10.24 -3.93 -11.63
N ARG A 170 -10.77 -3.78 -12.87
CA ARG A 170 -10.02 -3.37 -14.06
C ARG A 170 -10.70 -2.24 -14.78
N VAL A 171 -9.90 -1.34 -15.35
CA VAL A 171 -10.37 -0.19 -16.15
C VAL A 171 -9.50 -0.03 -17.37
N ARG A 172 -10.09 0.24 -18.54
CA ARG A 172 -9.37 0.67 -19.74
C ARG A 172 -10.05 1.89 -20.32
N ILE A 173 -9.27 2.90 -20.71
CA ILE A 173 -9.78 4.12 -21.32
C ILE A 173 -9.14 4.28 -22.69
N ASP A 174 -9.97 4.39 -23.72
CA ASP A 174 -9.48 4.67 -25.06
C ASP A 174 -9.00 6.14 -25.15
N PRO A 175 -7.74 6.41 -25.53
CA PRO A 175 -7.17 7.77 -25.49
C PRO A 175 -7.74 8.71 -26.58
N GLU A 176 -8.37 8.16 -27.62
CA GLU A 176 -8.93 8.94 -28.73
C GLU A 176 -10.38 9.34 -28.42
N THR A 177 -11.20 8.37 -28.01
CA THR A 177 -12.63 8.54 -27.73
C THR A 177 -12.92 8.93 -26.29
N LEU A 178 -12.00 8.65 -25.37
CA LEU A 178 -12.16 8.82 -23.91
C LEU A 178 -13.28 7.96 -23.33
N GLU A 179 -13.67 6.88 -24.03
CA GLU A 179 -14.61 5.89 -23.53
C GLU A 179 -13.93 4.91 -22.58
N ALA A 180 -14.57 4.69 -21.43
CA ALA A 180 -14.12 3.72 -20.44
C ALA A 180 -14.89 2.41 -20.58
N ARG A 181 -14.16 1.30 -20.46
CA ARG A 181 -14.70 -0.03 -20.19
C ARG A 181 -14.11 -0.60 -18.90
N ILE A 182 -14.89 -1.41 -18.21
CA ILE A 182 -14.57 -1.93 -16.88
C ILE A 182 -14.73 -3.45 -16.83
N LYS A 183 -14.05 -4.07 -15.86
CA LYS A 183 -14.31 -5.44 -15.42
C LYS A 183 -14.54 -5.44 -13.91
N VAL A 184 -15.50 -6.24 -13.45
CA VAL A 184 -15.85 -6.36 -12.03
C VAL A 184 -15.50 -7.73 -11.48
N ILE A 185 -15.20 -7.79 -10.18
CA ILE A 185 -14.92 -9.05 -9.49
C ILE A 185 -16.13 -9.98 -9.64
N GLY A 186 -15.86 -11.22 -10.06
CA GLY A 186 -16.88 -12.25 -10.27
C GLY A 186 -17.51 -12.26 -11.66
N CYS A 187 -17.10 -11.38 -12.58
CA CYS A 187 -17.54 -11.39 -13.97
C CYS A 187 -16.34 -11.41 -14.91
N ASP A 188 -16.34 -12.33 -15.89
CA ASP A 188 -15.23 -12.45 -16.82
C ASP A 188 -15.27 -11.51 -18.02
N LEU A 189 -16.44 -10.96 -18.32
CA LEU A 189 -16.71 -10.08 -19.46
C LEU A 189 -16.34 -8.63 -19.13
N TRP A 190 -15.94 -7.88 -20.17
CA TRP A 190 -15.84 -6.42 -20.08
C TRP A 190 -17.22 -5.77 -20.26
N SER A 191 -17.40 -4.56 -19.73
CA SER A 191 -18.68 -3.84 -19.79
C SER A 191 -19.19 -3.50 -21.20
N ASP A 192 -18.31 -3.52 -22.20
CA ASP A 192 -18.62 -3.32 -23.62
C ASP A 192 -18.90 -4.64 -24.37
N GLU A 193 -18.78 -5.78 -23.70
CA GLU A 193 -19.03 -7.10 -24.29
C GLU A 193 -20.51 -7.51 -24.14
N PRO A 194 -21.11 -8.15 -25.16
CA PRO A 194 -22.48 -8.66 -25.08
C PRO A 194 -22.65 -9.65 -23.93
N GLY A 195 -23.71 -9.47 -23.13
CA GLY A 195 -24.03 -10.34 -22.00
C GLY A 195 -23.39 -9.92 -20.67
N PHE A 196 -22.64 -8.81 -20.62
CA PHE A 196 -22.06 -8.31 -19.37
C PHE A 196 -23.11 -8.09 -18.27
N GLU A 197 -24.24 -7.43 -18.59
CA GLU A 197 -25.29 -7.15 -17.60
C GLU A 197 -25.91 -8.43 -17.01
N GLU A 198 -26.05 -9.48 -17.83
CA GLU A 198 -26.54 -10.79 -17.38
C GLU A 198 -25.47 -11.52 -16.54
N ALA A 199 -24.21 -11.48 -16.97
CA ALA A 199 -23.10 -12.14 -16.29
C ALA A 199 -22.71 -11.48 -14.96
N ALA A 200 -22.83 -10.15 -14.85
CA ALA A 200 -22.68 -9.42 -13.59
C ALA A 200 -23.81 -9.75 -12.58
N GLY A 201 -24.91 -10.34 -13.07
CA GLY A 201 -26.01 -10.85 -12.29
C GLY A 201 -26.69 -9.77 -11.44
N GLU A 202 -27.38 -10.21 -10.38
CA GLU A 202 -28.13 -9.32 -9.48
C GLU A 202 -27.24 -8.36 -8.69
N THR A 203 -25.95 -8.70 -8.49
CA THR A 203 -25.03 -7.82 -7.77
C THR A 203 -24.70 -6.55 -8.58
N GLY A 204 -24.61 -6.68 -9.91
CA GLY A 204 -24.29 -5.57 -10.80
C GLY A 204 -22.93 -4.92 -10.47
N VAL A 205 -22.83 -3.62 -10.75
CA VAL A 205 -21.62 -2.83 -10.48
C VAL A 205 -21.87 -1.92 -9.28
N THR A 206 -21.15 -2.15 -8.18
CA THR A 206 -21.48 -1.55 -6.86
C THR A 206 -20.53 -0.44 -6.42
N GLY A 207 -19.31 -0.42 -6.96
CA GLY A 207 -18.29 0.56 -6.63
C GLY A 207 -16.94 0.20 -7.24
N ILE A 208 -15.87 0.84 -6.78
CA ILE A 208 -14.50 0.61 -7.25
C ILE A 208 -13.62 0.07 -6.13
N CYS A 209 -12.92 -1.04 -6.37
CA CYS A 209 -11.93 -1.53 -5.41
C CYS A 209 -10.56 -0.87 -5.64
N GLY A 210 -9.63 -1.14 -4.75
CA GLY A 210 -8.29 -0.56 -4.81
C GLY A 210 -7.52 -0.80 -6.12
N SER A 211 -7.60 -2.00 -6.71
CA SER A 211 -6.94 -2.25 -8.01
C SER A 211 -7.64 -1.47 -9.13
N GLY A 212 -8.96 -1.35 -9.05
CA GLY A 212 -9.75 -0.56 -9.96
C GLY A 212 -9.38 0.92 -9.93
N ILE A 213 -9.20 1.53 -8.75
CA ILE A 213 -8.85 2.96 -8.64
C ILE A 213 -7.42 3.21 -9.16
N ILE A 214 -6.48 2.29 -8.91
CA ILE A 214 -5.12 2.37 -9.47
C ILE A 214 -5.19 2.36 -11.00
N GLU A 215 -5.89 1.40 -11.60
CA GLU A 215 -6.01 1.32 -13.06
C GLU A 215 -6.78 2.52 -13.63
N ALA A 216 -7.87 2.95 -12.99
CA ALA A 216 -8.65 4.09 -13.44
C ALA A 216 -7.80 5.36 -13.52
N LEU A 217 -7.06 5.68 -12.46
CA LEU A 217 -6.24 6.89 -12.44
C LEU A 217 -5.06 6.80 -13.41
N ALA A 218 -4.45 5.62 -13.54
CA ALA A 218 -3.37 5.41 -14.50
C ALA A 218 -3.85 5.58 -15.94
N GLU A 219 -5.00 4.99 -16.29
CA GLU A 219 -5.62 5.11 -17.61
C GLU A 219 -6.09 6.55 -17.88
N MET A 220 -6.66 7.22 -16.88
CA MET A 220 -7.03 8.64 -17.00
C MET A 220 -5.80 9.53 -17.23
N TYR A 221 -4.68 9.24 -16.56
CA TYR A 221 -3.42 9.93 -16.80
C TYR A 221 -2.89 9.68 -18.22
N LEU A 222 -2.84 8.42 -18.66
CA LEU A 222 -2.38 8.06 -20.02
C LEU A 222 -3.26 8.66 -21.13
N ALA A 223 -4.58 8.75 -20.90
CA ALA A 223 -5.54 9.37 -21.83
C ALA A 223 -5.51 10.92 -21.81
N GLY A 224 -4.72 11.53 -20.91
CA GLY A 224 -4.65 12.98 -20.73
C GLY A 224 -5.86 13.59 -20.02
N LEU A 225 -6.75 12.77 -19.44
CA LEU A 225 -7.86 13.22 -18.59
C LEU A 225 -7.36 13.78 -17.26
N ILE A 226 -6.19 13.31 -16.79
CA ILE A 226 -5.50 13.83 -15.62
C ILE A 226 -4.16 14.43 -16.06
N ARG A 227 -3.91 15.67 -15.64
CA ARG A 227 -2.62 16.34 -15.81
C ARG A 227 -1.57 15.76 -14.86
N PRO A 228 -0.25 15.94 -15.11
CA PRO A 228 0.77 15.38 -14.22
C PRO A 228 0.68 15.88 -12.77
N ASP A 229 0.08 17.06 -12.51
CA ASP A 229 -0.18 17.54 -11.16
C ASP A 229 -1.36 16.84 -10.47
N GLY A 230 -2.08 15.95 -11.15
CA GLY A 230 -3.28 15.25 -10.67
C GLY A 230 -4.60 15.98 -10.91
N THR A 231 -4.58 17.13 -11.59
CA THR A 231 -5.81 17.88 -11.89
C THR A 231 -6.58 17.22 -13.03
N ILE A 232 -7.89 16.98 -12.85
CA ILE A 232 -8.77 16.47 -13.92
C ILE A 232 -9.00 17.60 -14.94
N ASP A 233 -8.69 17.34 -16.21
CA ASP A 233 -8.72 18.35 -17.27
C ASP A 233 -10.13 18.54 -17.85
N GLY A 234 -10.87 19.49 -17.29
CA GLY A 234 -12.17 19.90 -17.81
C GLY A 234 -12.15 20.50 -19.22
N GLY A 235 -10.98 20.87 -19.76
CA GLY A 235 -10.84 21.33 -21.14
C GLY A 235 -11.23 20.27 -22.18
N LEU A 236 -11.31 19.00 -21.77
CA LEU A 236 -11.73 17.88 -22.61
C LEU A 236 -13.24 17.61 -22.58
N GLY A 237 -14.04 18.39 -21.83
CA GLY A 237 -15.49 18.19 -21.72
C GLY A 237 -16.25 18.25 -23.05
N GLY A 238 -15.70 18.92 -24.07
CA GLY A 238 -16.26 18.91 -25.43
C GLY A 238 -16.04 17.61 -26.22
N ARG A 239 -15.18 16.70 -25.72
CA ARG A 239 -14.84 15.42 -26.36
C ARG A 239 -15.62 14.23 -25.80
N THR A 240 -16.09 14.30 -24.56
CA THR A 240 -16.79 13.18 -23.90
C THR A 240 -17.84 13.70 -22.91
N ASP A 241 -18.97 13.01 -22.83
CA ASP A 241 -20.05 13.30 -21.87
C ASP A 241 -19.76 12.72 -20.46
N ARG A 242 -18.68 11.94 -20.33
CA ARG A 242 -18.24 11.33 -19.07
C ARG A 242 -17.64 12.35 -18.11
N LEU A 243 -17.07 13.44 -18.63
CA LEU A 243 -16.56 14.56 -17.84
C LEU A 243 -17.72 15.49 -17.43
N GLN A 244 -17.83 15.76 -16.13
CA GLN A 244 -18.83 16.69 -15.60
C GLN A 244 -18.17 17.69 -14.66
N ALA A 245 -18.69 18.92 -14.66
CA ALA A 245 -18.25 19.96 -13.76
C ALA A 245 -18.80 19.71 -12.35
N GLU A 246 -17.94 19.85 -11.35
CA GLU A 246 -18.20 19.66 -9.92
C GLU A 246 -17.75 20.93 -9.18
N ASP A 247 -18.63 21.92 -9.05
CA ASP A 247 -18.34 23.27 -8.55
C ASP A 247 -17.10 23.92 -9.19
N ARG A 248 -15.91 23.70 -8.61
CA ARG A 248 -14.61 24.25 -9.03
C ARG A 248 -13.68 23.20 -9.64
N THR A 249 -14.15 21.97 -9.79
CA THR A 249 -13.40 20.79 -10.22
C THR A 249 -14.19 20.02 -11.27
N PHE A 250 -13.69 18.85 -11.66
CA PHE A 250 -14.36 17.94 -12.59
C PHE A 250 -14.37 16.52 -12.03
N SER A 251 -15.34 15.72 -12.48
CA SER A 251 -15.39 14.28 -12.26
C SER A 251 -15.46 13.53 -13.59
N TYR A 252 -14.98 12.29 -13.61
CA TYR A 252 -15.05 11.41 -14.77
C TYR A 252 -15.89 10.17 -14.48
N ARG A 253 -16.92 9.91 -15.29
CA ARG A 253 -17.80 8.74 -15.16
C ARG A 253 -17.14 7.49 -15.76
N LEU A 254 -16.85 6.50 -14.92
CA LEU A 254 -16.38 5.19 -15.34
C LEU A 254 -17.54 4.34 -15.86
N TYR A 255 -18.63 4.28 -15.12
CA TYR A 255 -19.76 3.39 -15.41
C TYR A 255 -21.09 3.99 -14.94
N LYS A 256 -22.17 3.66 -15.65
CA LYS A 256 -23.54 4.04 -15.29
C LYS A 256 -24.24 2.84 -14.64
N ALA A 257 -24.31 2.79 -13.32
CA ALA A 257 -24.92 1.70 -12.56
C ALA A 257 -26.38 2.03 -12.19
N GLY A 258 -27.30 1.88 -13.16
CA GLY A 258 -28.71 2.16 -12.94
C GLY A 258 -28.97 3.64 -12.59
N GLU A 259 -29.43 3.90 -11.36
CA GLU A 259 -29.73 5.26 -10.86
C GLU A 259 -28.49 6.00 -10.33
N ARG A 260 -27.34 5.33 -10.15
CA ARG A 260 -26.12 5.96 -9.62
C ARG A 260 -24.94 5.75 -10.56
N ASP A 261 -24.24 6.83 -10.87
CA ASP A 261 -22.99 6.77 -11.62
C ASP A 261 -21.83 6.36 -10.70
N ILE A 262 -20.91 5.56 -11.22
CA ILE A 262 -19.60 5.34 -10.61
C ILE A 262 -18.62 6.31 -11.28
N ARG A 263 -18.11 7.24 -10.48
CA ARG A 263 -17.31 8.37 -10.94
C ARG A 263 -16.02 8.46 -10.15
N ILE A 264 -14.99 9.00 -10.79
CA ILE A 264 -13.75 9.45 -10.16
C ILE A 264 -13.84 10.96 -9.97
N TYR A 265 -13.71 11.40 -8.72
CA TYR A 265 -13.71 12.81 -8.37
C TYR A 265 -12.30 13.33 -8.14
N GLN A 266 -12.13 14.65 -8.21
CA GLN A 266 -10.84 15.28 -7.97
C GLN A 266 -10.26 14.93 -6.59
N VAL A 267 -11.09 14.79 -5.56
CA VAL A 267 -10.66 14.42 -4.21
C VAL A 267 -10.12 12.99 -4.14
N ASP A 268 -10.66 12.07 -4.94
CA ASP A 268 -10.18 10.68 -5.04
C ASP A 268 -8.77 10.67 -5.64
N VAL A 269 -8.53 11.47 -6.68
CA VAL A 269 -7.19 11.63 -7.28
C VAL A 269 -6.20 12.15 -6.23
N ARG A 270 -6.59 13.15 -5.42
CA ARG A 270 -5.73 13.70 -4.37
C ARG A 270 -5.41 12.67 -3.28
N ALA A 271 -6.39 11.86 -2.88
CA ALA A 271 -6.16 10.80 -1.90
C ALA A 271 -5.11 9.78 -2.38
N ILE A 272 -5.21 9.35 -3.64
CA ILE A 272 -4.22 8.43 -4.22
C ILE A 272 -2.85 9.10 -4.41
N GLN A 273 -2.80 10.38 -4.80
CA GLN A 273 -1.53 11.10 -4.91
C GLN A 273 -0.79 11.18 -3.57
N LEU A 274 -1.50 11.48 -2.47
CA LEU A 274 -0.88 11.51 -1.14
C LEU A 274 -0.34 10.13 -0.76
N ALA A 275 -1.13 9.07 -0.99
CA ALA A 275 -0.75 7.70 -0.65
C ALA A 275 0.47 7.24 -1.45
N LYS A 276 0.45 7.42 -2.78
CA LYS A 276 1.56 7.00 -3.65
C LYS A 276 2.82 7.83 -3.42
N ALA A 277 2.69 9.11 -3.07
CA ALA A 277 3.82 9.99 -2.79
C ALA A 277 4.54 9.57 -1.51
N ALA A 278 3.79 9.22 -0.45
CA ALA A 278 4.36 8.67 0.78
C ALA A 278 5.13 7.37 0.49
N LEU A 279 4.53 6.47 -0.27
CA LEU A 279 5.15 5.19 -0.64
C LEU A 279 6.47 5.38 -1.38
N TYR A 280 6.44 6.16 -2.46
CA TYR A 280 7.64 6.45 -3.26
C TYR A 280 8.71 7.18 -2.45
N ALA A 281 8.34 8.15 -1.63
CA ALA A 281 9.27 8.89 -0.79
C ALA A 281 10.02 7.98 0.19
N GLY A 282 9.32 7.03 0.81
CA GLY A 282 9.94 6.03 1.68
C GLY A 282 10.92 5.13 0.91
N ALA A 283 10.53 4.64 -0.27
CA ALA A 283 11.41 3.85 -1.13
C ALA A 283 12.66 4.63 -1.57
N ARG A 284 12.49 5.88 -2.02
CA ARG A 284 13.60 6.76 -2.44
C ARG A 284 14.56 7.03 -1.30
N LEU A 285 14.05 7.26 -0.08
CA LEU A 285 14.87 7.49 1.09
C LEU A 285 15.76 6.26 1.41
N LEU A 286 15.20 5.05 1.32
CA LEU A 286 15.99 3.83 1.47
C LEU A 286 17.03 3.69 0.35
N MET A 287 16.67 4.03 -0.89
CA MET A 287 17.60 3.98 -2.03
C MET A 287 18.76 4.96 -1.88
N ASP A 288 18.51 6.19 -1.43
CA ASP A 288 19.54 7.18 -1.13
C ASP A 288 20.51 6.66 -0.07
N ARG A 289 19.99 6.01 0.97
CA ARG A 289 20.78 5.47 2.08
C ARG A 289 21.54 4.19 1.74
N MET A 290 21.01 3.40 0.81
CA MET A 290 21.70 2.27 0.19
C MET A 290 22.75 2.72 -0.83
N GLY A 291 22.61 3.93 -1.36
CA GLY A 291 23.51 4.48 -2.38
C GLY A 291 23.21 3.98 -3.79
N ILE A 292 21.95 3.66 -4.10
CA ILE A 292 21.53 3.13 -5.40
C ILE A 292 20.56 4.07 -6.13
N ALA A 293 20.59 4.01 -7.46
CA ALA A 293 19.71 4.81 -8.31
C ALA A 293 18.33 4.15 -8.51
N ALA A 294 18.28 2.82 -8.63
CA ALA A 294 17.08 2.01 -8.88
C ALA A 294 17.28 0.60 -8.27
N PRO A 295 16.22 -0.06 -7.75
CA PRO A 295 16.29 -1.46 -7.35
C PRO A 295 16.35 -2.37 -8.59
N GLU A 296 16.95 -3.55 -8.44
CA GLU A 296 17.05 -4.54 -9.52
C GLU A 296 15.78 -5.40 -9.63
N ARG A 297 15.08 -5.57 -8.50
CA ARG A 297 13.83 -6.31 -8.40
C ARG A 297 12.89 -5.61 -7.42
N ILE A 298 11.59 -5.64 -7.72
CA ILE A 298 10.55 -5.12 -6.84
C ILE A 298 9.57 -6.25 -6.50
N VAL A 299 9.14 -6.32 -5.23
CA VAL A 299 8.11 -7.23 -4.76
C VAL A 299 7.01 -6.41 -4.10
N LEU A 300 5.79 -6.52 -4.63
CA LEU A 300 4.58 -5.96 -4.02
C LEU A 300 3.93 -7.03 -3.14
N ALA A 301 3.92 -6.80 -1.84
CA ALA A 301 3.28 -7.64 -0.84
C ALA A 301 2.01 -6.95 -0.28
N GLY A 302 1.34 -7.66 0.61
CA GLY A 302 0.09 -7.26 1.24
C GLY A 302 -1.11 -7.87 0.53
N ALA A 303 -2.20 -8.05 1.28
CA ALA A 303 -3.46 -8.59 0.73
C ALA A 303 -3.91 -7.77 -0.50
N PHE A 304 -3.71 -6.45 -0.43
CA PHE A 304 -3.98 -5.53 -1.53
C PHE A 304 -2.99 -5.68 -2.70
N GLY A 305 -1.68 -5.81 -2.41
CA GLY A 305 -0.61 -5.96 -3.39
C GLY A 305 -0.81 -7.13 -4.37
N THR A 306 -1.56 -8.17 -3.98
CA THR A 306 -1.90 -9.33 -4.83
C THR A 306 -2.63 -8.94 -6.13
N HIS A 307 -3.43 -7.87 -6.10
CA HIS A 307 -4.33 -7.53 -7.21
C HIS A 307 -3.85 -6.34 -8.06
N ILE A 308 -2.74 -5.72 -7.64
CA ILE A 308 -2.14 -4.58 -8.34
C ILE A 308 -1.32 -5.10 -9.52
N GLU A 309 -1.67 -4.68 -10.73
CA GLU A 309 -0.84 -4.95 -11.90
C GLU A 309 0.39 -4.01 -11.88
N PRO A 310 1.63 -4.54 -11.90
CA PRO A 310 2.86 -3.76 -11.75
C PRO A 310 2.99 -2.55 -12.68
N LYS A 311 2.52 -2.70 -13.93
CA LYS A 311 2.52 -1.64 -14.93
C LYS A 311 1.77 -0.40 -14.44
N TYR A 312 0.56 -0.58 -13.88
CA TYR A 312 -0.26 0.54 -13.42
C TYR A 312 0.22 1.16 -12.12
N ALA A 313 0.80 0.37 -11.22
CA ALA A 313 1.50 0.89 -10.04
C ALA A 313 2.65 1.84 -10.45
N MET A 314 3.41 1.44 -11.47
CA MET A 314 4.54 2.23 -11.99
C MET A 314 4.07 3.48 -12.75
N ILE A 315 2.98 3.40 -13.52
CA ILE A 315 2.36 4.57 -14.20
C ILE A 315 1.93 5.63 -13.18
N LEU A 316 1.38 5.23 -12.05
CA LEU A 316 1.04 6.16 -10.97
C LEU A 316 2.27 6.66 -10.19
N GLY A 317 3.43 6.01 -10.35
CA GLY A 317 4.62 6.26 -9.56
C GLY A 317 4.47 5.85 -8.11
N MET A 318 3.75 4.77 -7.84
CA MET A 318 3.72 4.11 -6.52
C MET A 318 5.07 3.46 -6.19
N ILE A 319 5.78 3.01 -7.22
CA ILE A 319 7.08 2.35 -7.13
C ILE A 319 8.07 3.01 -8.10
N PRO A 320 9.39 2.96 -7.81
CA PRO A 320 10.41 3.40 -8.75
C PRO A 320 10.40 2.57 -10.03
N ASP A 321 10.99 3.14 -11.09
CA ASP A 321 11.13 2.46 -12.38
C ASP A 321 11.97 1.18 -12.24
N CYS A 322 11.47 0.11 -12.84
CA CYS A 322 12.09 -1.20 -12.86
C CYS A 322 11.61 -1.93 -14.12
N ALA A 323 12.33 -2.96 -14.56
CA ALA A 323 11.82 -3.80 -15.63
C ALA A 323 10.54 -4.52 -15.16
N LEU A 324 9.44 -4.46 -15.93
CA LEU A 324 8.14 -4.99 -15.48
C LEU A 324 8.18 -6.50 -15.15
N ASP A 325 9.03 -7.27 -15.85
CA ASP A 325 9.28 -8.68 -15.59
C ASP A 325 10.09 -8.94 -14.31
N LYS A 326 10.67 -7.90 -13.73
CA LYS A 326 11.35 -7.89 -12.43
C LYS A 326 10.47 -7.32 -11.30
N VAL A 327 9.19 -7.06 -11.57
CA VAL A 327 8.21 -6.67 -10.54
C VAL A 327 7.24 -7.82 -10.32
N ALA A 328 7.29 -8.42 -9.13
CA ALA A 328 6.46 -9.55 -8.75
C ALA A 328 5.46 -9.17 -7.64
N SER A 329 4.37 -9.93 -7.53
CA SER A 329 3.46 -9.86 -6.39
C SER A 329 3.64 -11.08 -5.50
N ALA A 330 3.74 -10.86 -4.18
CA ALA A 330 3.92 -11.91 -3.18
C ALA A 330 2.66 -12.17 -2.33
N GLY A 331 1.57 -11.44 -2.59
CA GLY A 331 0.34 -11.50 -1.81
C GLY A 331 0.56 -11.30 -0.31
N ASN A 332 -0.12 -12.08 0.55
CA ASN A 332 0.09 -12.01 2.00
C ASN A 332 1.41 -12.69 2.43
N ALA A 333 2.53 -12.02 2.16
CA ALA A 333 3.86 -12.48 2.51
C ALA A 333 4.09 -12.53 4.03
N ALA A 334 3.48 -11.62 4.81
CA ALA A 334 3.53 -11.67 6.27
C ALA A 334 2.94 -12.98 6.83
N GLY A 335 1.76 -13.38 6.33
CA GLY A 335 1.13 -14.66 6.67
C GLY A 335 1.94 -15.87 6.20
N THR A 336 2.59 -15.77 5.03
CA THR A 336 3.52 -16.80 4.55
C THR A 336 4.72 -16.96 5.48
N GLY A 337 5.32 -15.85 5.93
CA GLY A 337 6.38 -15.84 6.93
C GLY A 337 5.95 -16.43 8.27
N ALA A 338 4.74 -16.09 8.75
CA ALA A 338 4.17 -16.68 9.95
C ALA A 338 4.04 -18.21 9.83
N ARG A 339 3.60 -18.72 8.67
CA ARG A 339 3.52 -20.16 8.40
C ARG A 339 4.90 -20.81 8.33
N ILE A 340 5.90 -20.16 7.73
CA ILE A 340 7.29 -20.65 7.71
C ILE A 340 7.80 -20.79 9.14
N ALA A 341 7.64 -19.76 9.97
CA ALA A 341 8.04 -19.78 11.37
C ALA A 341 7.26 -20.81 12.20
N LEU A 342 5.97 -21.02 11.92
CA LEU A 342 5.16 -22.05 12.59
C LEU A 342 5.73 -23.45 12.34
N LEU A 343 6.10 -23.76 11.09
CA LEU A 343 6.50 -25.10 10.65
C LEU A 343 8.01 -25.37 10.78
N ASN A 344 8.84 -24.35 10.94
CA ASN A 344 10.30 -24.47 10.97
C ASN A 344 10.90 -23.68 12.13
N GLN A 345 11.39 -24.39 13.15
CA GLN A 345 12.07 -23.78 14.30
C GLN A 345 13.36 -23.04 13.90
N ALA A 346 14.14 -23.56 12.95
CA ALA A 346 15.37 -22.90 12.50
C ALA A 346 15.06 -21.56 11.81
N ALA A 347 13.90 -21.43 11.16
CA ALA A 347 13.46 -20.17 10.57
C ALA A 347 13.12 -19.10 11.63
N ARG A 348 12.69 -19.51 12.83
CA ARG A 348 12.52 -18.60 13.98
C ARG A 348 13.87 -18.03 14.43
N ASP A 349 14.84 -18.93 14.61
CA ASP A 349 16.20 -18.55 15.01
C ASP A 349 16.84 -17.62 13.96
N GLU A 350 16.62 -17.92 12.68
CA GLU A 350 17.08 -17.14 11.54
C GLU A 350 16.50 -15.73 11.53
N ILE A 351 15.16 -15.57 11.57
CA ILE A 351 14.55 -14.24 11.51
C ILE A 351 14.90 -13.38 12.73
N GLU A 352 15.06 -14.01 13.89
CA GLU A 352 15.53 -13.34 15.11
C GLU A 352 16.95 -12.79 15.00
N GLN A 353 17.83 -13.42 14.21
CA GLN A 353 19.15 -12.86 13.90
C GLN A 353 19.08 -11.79 12.81
N VAL A 354 18.36 -12.06 11.72
CA VAL A 354 18.25 -11.14 10.58
C VAL A 354 17.74 -9.78 11.03
N VAL A 355 16.67 -9.74 11.83
CA VAL A 355 16.07 -8.48 12.30
C VAL A 355 17.05 -7.60 13.11
N ARG A 356 18.04 -8.18 13.78
CA ARG A 356 19.05 -7.43 14.54
C ARG A 356 20.02 -6.66 13.65
N GLY A 357 20.22 -7.13 12.42
CA GLY A 357 21.09 -6.49 11.43
C GLY A 357 20.40 -5.45 10.56
N ILE A 358 19.07 -5.31 10.68
CA ILE A 358 18.30 -4.37 9.86
C ILE A 358 18.54 -2.94 10.35
N GLU A 359 18.90 -2.07 9.41
CA GLU A 359 18.96 -0.64 9.67
C GLU A 359 17.57 -0.02 9.47
N LYS A 360 17.01 0.46 10.57
CA LYS A 360 15.73 1.15 10.59
C LYS A 360 15.87 2.63 10.21
N VAL A 361 15.01 3.09 9.33
CA VAL A 361 14.91 4.47 8.87
C VAL A 361 13.55 5.03 9.29
N GLU A 362 13.56 6.04 10.15
CA GLU A 362 12.34 6.65 10.67
C GLU A 362 11.93 7.83 9.79
N THR A 363 11.02 7.58 8.84
CA THR A 363 10.58 8.57 7.83
C THR A 363 10.10 9.88 8.45
N ALA A 364 9.49 9.82 9.63
CA ALA A 364 8.95 11.00 10.33
C ALA A 364 10.02 12.02 10.76
N VAL A 365 11.28 11.62 10.91
CA VAL A 365 12.38 12.51 11.35
C VAL A 365 13.44 12.73 10.28
N GLU A 366 13.25 12.17 9.09
CA GLU A 366 14.20 12.22 7.99
C GLU A 366 13.97 13.48 7.13
N PRO A 367 14.90 14.45 7.11
CA PRO A 367 14.67 15.76 6.48
C PRO A 367 14.33 15.70 4.98
N GLU A 368 14.89 14.73 4.27
CA GLU A 368 14.69 14.56 2.84
C GLU A 368 13.33 13.94 2.48
N PHE A 369 12.62 13.32 3.44
CA PHE A 369 11.34 12.65 3.19
C PHE A 369 10.32 13.63 2.59
N GLN A 370 10.19 14.83 3.17
CA GLN A 370 9.26 15.84 2.67
C GLN A 370 9.59 16.27 1.24
N ARG A 371 10.87 16.39 0.89
CA ARG A 371 11.29 16.74 -0.48
C ARG A 371 10.90 15.63 -1.46
N HIS A 372 11.24 14.39 -1.15
CA HIS A 372 10.84 13.25 -1.99
C HIS A 372 9.33 13.12 -2.11
N PHE A 373 8.58 13.38 -1.04
CA PHE A 373 7.12 13.36 -1.04
C PHE A 373 6.55 14.39 -2.02
N VAL A 374 7.04 15.63 -1.98
CA VAL A 374 6.56 16.70 -2.89
C VAL A 374 6.88 16.35 -4.34
N ASP A 375 8.10 15.89 -4.63
CA ASP A 375 8.48 15.50 -6.00
C ASP A 375 7.64 14.31 -6.50
N ALA A 376 7.28 13.41 -5.59
CA ALA A 376 6.45 12.24 -5.88
C ALA A 376 4.95 12.53 -5.95
N MET A 377 4.47 13.76 -5.72
CA MET A 377 3.04 14.09 -5.90
C MET A 377 2.63 14.06 -7.38
N ALA A 378 3.53 14.44 -8.30
CA ALA A 378 3.23 14.45 -9.72
C ALA A 378 3.18 13.01 -10.30
N LEU A 379 2.44 12.77 -11.37
CA LEU A 379 2.31 11.45 -12.02
C LEU A 379 3.25 11.33 -13.24
N PRO A 380 4.06 10.25 -13.36
CA PRO A 380 4.42 9.30 -12.29
C PRO A 380 5.28 9.97 -11.21
N HIS A 381 6.08 10.98 -11.57
CA HIS A 381 6.93 11.74 -10.66
C HIS A 381 7.35 13.07 -11.33
N ALA A 382 7.69 14.10 -10.55
CA ALA A 382 8.09 15.41 -11.08
C ALA A 382 9.43 15.36 -11.83
N THR A 383 10.44 14.75 -11.21
CA THR A 383 11.83 14.76 -11.71
C THR A 383 12.39 13.38 -12.11
N ALA A 384 12.00 12.30 -11.45
CA ALA A 384 12.53 10.96 -11.71
C ALA A 384 12.17 10.43 -13.10
N ASP A 385 13.15 9.79 -13.74
CA ASP A 385 13.01 9.16 -15.04
C ASP A 385 12.46 7.74 -14.93
N TYR A 386 11.69 7.36 -15.94
CA TYR A 386 11.08 6.04 -16.05
C TYR A 386 11.39 5.38 -17.41
N PRO A 387 12.67 5.12 -17.72
CA PRO A 387 13.07 4.55 -19.01
C PRO A 387 12.51 3.15 -19.28
N HIS A 388 12.30 2.31 -18.26
CA HIS A 388 11.69 0.98 -18.43
C HIS A 388 10.21 1.11 -18.74
N LEU A 389 9.47 1.93 -17.98
CA LEU A 389 8.05 2.18 -18.25
C LEU A 389 7.81 2.85 -19.60
N SER A 390 8.64 3.81 -19.98
CA SER A 390 8.48 4.57 -21.25
C SER A 390 8.65 3.71 -22.49
N ARG A 391 9.20 2.49 -22.37
CA ARG A 391 9.25 1.49 -23.45
C ARG A 391 7.95 0.71 -23.60
N GLN A 392 7.11 0.72 -22.57
CA GLN A 392 5.87 -0.06 -22.48
C GLN A 392 4.64 0.81 -22.76
N VAL A 393 4.70 2.10 -22.42
CA VAL A 393 3.60 3.05 -22.59
C VAL A 393 4.13 4.42 -23.03
N THR A 394 3.28 5.19 -23.72
CA THR A 394 3.54 6.60 -24.02
C THR A 394 3.11 7.46 -22.83
N LEU A 395 4.08 8.00 -22.09
CA LEU A 395 3.78 8.89 -20.96
C LEU A 395 3.41 10.31 -21.45
N PRO A 396 2.42 10.96 -20.83
CA PRO A 396 2.16 12.39 -21.02
C PRO A 396 3.40 13.25 -20.75
N ALA A 397 3.47 14.42 -21.40
CA ALA A 397 4.54 15.38 -21.15
C ALA A 397 4.55 15.83 -19.68
N ARG A 398 5.75 15.95 -19.10
CA ARG A 398 5.93 16.52 -17.75
C ARG A 398 5.46 17.97 -17.71
N LEU A 399 5.12 18.44 -16.52
CA LEU A 399 4.92 19.87 -16.28
C LEU A 399 6.19 20.62 -16.69
N ALA A 400 6.04 21.69 -17.47
CA ALA A 400 7.15 22.57 -17.76
C ALA A 400 7.64 23.21 -16.45
N ASP A 401 8.95 23.31 -16.31
CA ASP A 401 9.58 23.93 -15.14
C ASP A 401 9.37 25.46 -15.22
N ASP A 402 8.22 25.94 -14.77
CA ASP A 402 7.85 27.36 -14.79
C ASP A 402 8.77 28.22 -13.89
N GLY A 403 9.73 27.61 -13.18
CA GLY A 403 10.68 28.26 -12.28
C GLY A 403 11.89 28.96 -12.95
N ALA A 404 12.26 28.61 -14.18
CA ALA A 404 13.45 29.21 -14.82
C ALA A 404 13.20 30.58 -15.47
N ALA A 405 11.95 30.93 -15.76
CA ALA A 405 11.60 32.20 -16.42
C ALA A 405 11.54 33.40 -15.43
N ALA A 406 11.24 33.15 -14.15
CA ALA A 406 11.04 34.21 -13.15
C ALA A 406 12.36 34.83 -12.62
N GLU A 407 13.46 34.07 -12.60
CA GLU A 407 14.75 34.60 -12.09
C GLU A 407 15.49 35.51 -13.09
N SER A 408 15.19 35.40 -14.39
CA SER A 408 15.83 36.25 -15.40
C SER A 408 15.23 37.67 -15.48
N ALA A 409 13.98 37.84 -15.06
CA ALA A 409 13.28 39.13 -15.07
C ALA A 409 13.63 40.02 -13.84
N GLY A 410 13.99 39.40 -12.70
CA GLY A 410 14.31 40.12 -11.45
C GLY A 410 15.68 40.80 -11.40
N ARG A 411 16.62 40.44 -12.28
CA ARG A 411 18.01 40.92 -12.22
C ARG A 411 18.34 42.14 -13.10
N ARG A 412 17.43 42.58 -13.98
CA ARG A 412 17.62 43.74 -14.86
C ARG A 412 17.06 45.08 -14.32
N GLY A 413 16.32 45.08 -13.22
CA GLY A 413 15.64 46.29 -12.69
C GLY A 413 16.41 47.15 -11.69
N ARG A 414 17.59 46.73 -11.20
CA ARG A 414 18.27 47.38 -10.06
C ARG A 414 19.67 47.90 -10.39
N ARG A 415 19.82 48.62 -11.51
CA ARG A 415 21.07 49.34 -11.82
C ARG A 415 20.83 50.61 -12.64
N ARG A 416 19.99 51.52 -12.13
CA ARG A 416 19.96 52.94 -12.53
C ARG A 416 19.21 53.76 -11.49
N ARG A 417 19.94 54.20 -10.47
CA ARG A 417 19.71 55.42 -9.66
C ARG A 417 20.81 55.49 -8.61
N ARG A 418 21.91 56.12 -8.99
CA ARG A 418 22.77 56.92 -8.12
C ARG A 418 23.05 58.21 -8.85
#